data_AF-A0A356TSF5-F1
#
_entry.id   AF-A0A356TSF5-F1
#
_cell.length_a   1.000
_cell.length_b   1.000
_cell.length_c   1.000
_cell.angle_alpha   90.00
_cell.angle_beta   90.00
_cell.angle_gamma   90.00
#
_symmetry.space_group_name_H-M   'P 1'
#
loop_
_entity.id
_entity.type
_entity.pdbx_description
1 polymer ?
#
loop_
_entity_poly.entity_id
_entity_poly.type
_entity_poly.pdbx_seq_one_letter_code
_entity_poly.pdbx_strand_id
1 'polypeptide(L)'
;FPLHVIYPRPDAETESYARHRHAHPGVLYEIPIGVQFGKWPYRYELVEGPPGARVVHETLEWNGADAFVTPEGYGVVAWDVPAAAAGTHGFVVRVYDQDHGRSGDSFVDVEWTTTVGTSQFIFLDTVGGDDASADGSIDAPFRELAALQDSGRAGDKICYIRETEHFDPDHSRFAGGYTPSPPRQLTFGDADHPKAYVAFPGETVHVNTAGQRGFAQSTEVNHDVFFDRIVNGYTNQSARNRDNIRVVMHWQKSHRSTFWRMGCIRAFGGTRKDDNHGFIWYWNAGGDVDDQTGHSYLYAADCWMDHMNVDPGPSASFDGVGSNGPHLWETYTTNYTLAERLRVSNSHVVNNGFVIVKGSARDAEIRGCVTVEGNRGQYHVRGLGSNTNGETRRVALCFNKTGGDEARVSMGQAGSNPPYEAIIAYRNSC
;
A
#
# COMPACT_ATOMS: atom_id res chain seq x y z
N PHE A 1 -17.16 10.96 -12.20
CA PHE A 1 -17.62 10.99 -10.79
C PHE A 1 -16.95 12.18 -10.10
N PRO A 2 -17.53 12.81 -9.04
CA PRO A 2 -16.89 13.94 -8.37
C PRO A 2 -15.63 13.51 -7.63
N LEU A 3 -14.65 14.41 -7.49
CA LEU A 3 -13.44 14.18 -6.71
C LEU A 3 -13.78 13.77 -5.27
N HIS A 4 -13.04 12.80 -4.73
CA HIS A 4 -13.26 12.29 -3.37
C HIS A 4 -11.93 11.98 -2.69
N VAL A 5 -11.68 12.59 -1.53
CA VAL A 5 -10.42 12.41 -0.79
C VAL A 5 -10.37 11.02 -0.16
N ILE A 6 -9.26 10.29 -0.32
CA ILE A 6 -9.01 9.01 0.35
C ILE A 6 -7.97 9.16 1.44
N TYR A 7 -6.91 9.91 1.19
CA TYR A 7 -5.83 10.12 2.15
C TYR A 7 -5.08 11.43 1.85
N PRO A 8 -4.64 12.16 2.88
CA PRO A 8 -5.09 12.06 4.27
C PRO A 8 -6.58 12.39 4.42
N ARG A 9 -7.22 11.81 5.44
CA ARG A 9 -8.59 12.17 5.85
C ARG A 9 -8.51 13.25 6.93
N PRO A 10 -9.54 14.13 7.06
CA PRO A 10 -9.53 15.21 8.04
C PRO A 10 -9.33 14.72 9.48
N ASP A 11 -8.75 15.56 10.35
CA ASP A 11 -8.49 15.28 11.77
C ASP A 11 -9.73 14.79 12.56
N ALA A 12 -10.94 15.17 12.14
CA ALA A 12 -12.20 14.75 12.76
C ALA A 12 -12.59 13.30 12.44
N GLU A 13 -11.96 12.71 11.42
CA GLU A 13 -12.19 11.33 10.99
C GLU A 13 -11.04 10.39 11.38
N THR A 14 -9.86 10.92 11.71
CA THR A 14 -8.62 10.16 11.91
C THR A 14 -8.19 10.16 13.36
N GLU A 15 -7.56 9.05 13.76
CA GLU A 15 -7.06 8.90 15.12
C GLU A 15 -5.89 9.83 15.40
N SER A 16 -5.69 10.15 16.67
CA SER A 16 -4.63 11.07 17.10
C SER A 16 -3.24 10.62 16.65
N TYR A 17 -3.00 9.31 16.49
CA TYR A 17 -1.72 8.71 16.09
C TYR A 17 -1.51 8.60 14.57
N ALA A 18 -2.45 9.02 13.73
CA ALA A 18 -2.36 8.82 12.28
C ALA A 18 -1.09 9.46 11.70
N ARG A 19 -0.42 8.77 10.76
CA ARG A 19 0.92 9.16 10.25
C ARG A 19 1.02 10.61 9.76
N HIS A 20 0.00 11.13 9.07
CA HIS A 20 0.01 12.50 8.56
C HIS A 20 -0.09 13.55 9.68
N ARG A 21 -0.57 13.18 10.87
CA ARG A 21 -0.75 14.10 12.00
C ARG A 21 0.52 14.34 12.80
N HIS A 22 1.63 13.70 12.45
CA HIS A 22 2.89 13.83 13.18
C HIS A 22 4.08 13.96 12.27
N ALA A 23 5.02 14.81 12.68
CA ALA A 23 6.31 14.96 12.05
C ALA A 23 7.41 14.99 13.13
N HIS A 24 8.52 14.31 12.85
CA HIS A 24 9.67 14.33 13.77
C HIS A 24 10.58 15.51 13.40
N PRO A 25 11.03 16.32 14.38
CA PRO A 25 11.99 17.40 14.11
C PRO A 25 13.27 16.87 13.45
N GLY A 26 13.74 17.52 12.38
CA GLY A 26 14.97 17.12 11.68
C GLY A 26 14.85 15.88 10.80
N VAL A 27 13.66 15.31 10.64
CA VAL A 27 13.39 14.16 9.75
C VAL A 27 12.46 14.64 8.64
N LEU A 28 12.74 14.28 7.39
CA LEU A 28 11.89 14.62 6.25
C LEU A 28 10.49 14.04 6.47
N TYR A 29 9.50 14.91 6.46
CA TYR A 29 8.09 14.54 6.49
C TYR A 29 7.58 14.40 5.06
N GLU A 30 7.09 13.21 4.70
CA GLU A 30 6.40 12.99 3.43
C GLU A 30 5.02 12.40 3.65
N ILE A 31 4.01 12.87 2.89
CA ILE A 31 2.63 12.36 2.88
C ILE A 31 2.08 12.34 1.45
N PRO A 32 1.66 11.16 0.93
CA PRO A 32 1.00 11.07 -0.37
C PRO A 32 -0.43 11.61 -0.28
N ILE A 33 -0.91 12.22 -1.36
CA ILE A 33 -2.29 12.69 -1.49
C ILE A 33 -3.05 11.73 -2.42
N GLY A 34 -3.98 10.98 -1.84
CA GLY A 34 -4.88 10.08 -2.55
C GLY A 34 -6.25 10.72 -2.73
N VAL A 35 -6.63 11.05 -3.96
CA VAL A 35 -7.97 11.50 -4.34
C VAL A 35 -8.54 10.58 -5.41
N GLN A 36 -9.75 10.06 -5.23
CA GLN A 36 -10.51 9.34 -6.24
C GLN A 36 -11.26 10.27 -7.18
N PHE A 37 -11.56 9.77 -8.37
CA PHE A 37 -12.50 10.27 -9.35
C PHE A 37 -12.13 11.64 -9.94
N GLY A 38 -13.08 12.40 -10.49
CA GLY A 38 -12.75 13.50 -11.40
C GLY A 38 -12.05 13.00 -12.68
N LYS A 39 -11.41 13.93 -13.39
CA LYS A 39 -10.63 13.64 -14.60
C LYS A 39 -9.12 13.74 -14.32
N TRP A 40 -8.45 12.59 -14.26
CA TRP A 40 -7.00 12.51 -14.12
C TRP A 40 -6.29 12.77 -15.48
N PRO A 41 -5.03 13.29 -15.53
CA PRO A 41 -4.15 13.72 -14.44
C PRO A 41 -4.63 14.93 -13.66
N TYR A 42 -4.10 15.05 -12.45
CA TYR A 42 -4.39 16.14 -11.54
C TYR A 42 -3.29 17.18 -11.55
N ARG A 43 -3.62 18.35 -11.01
CA ARG A 43 -2.65 19.33 -10.55
C ARG A 43 -2.81 19.49 -9.04
N TYR A 44 -1.72 19.41 -8.31
CA TYR A 44 -1.68 19.61 -6.87
C TYR A 44 -1.09 20.98 -6.55
N GLU A 45 -1.71 21.70 -5.62
CA GLU A 45 -1.24 23.00 -5.15
C GLU A 45 -1.23 23.02 -3.62
N LEU A 46 -0.09 23.37 -3.02
CA LEU A 46 -0.03 23.62 -1.58
C LEU A 46 -0.56 25.02 -1.31
N VAL A 47 -1.78 25.12 -0.79
CA VAL A 47 -2.46 26.39 -0.46
C VAL A 47 -2.01 26.91 0.90
N GLU A 48 -1.88 26.01 1.88
CA GLU A 48 -1.40 26.31 3.22
C GLU A 48 -0.41 25.22 3.66
N GLY A 49 0.68 25.64 4.29
CA GLY A 49 1.68 24.75 4.88
C GLY A 49 2.74 25.54 5.65
N PRO A 50 3.49 24.90 6.56
CA PRO A 50 4.59 25.53 7.25
C PRO A 50 5.72 25.93 6.29
N PRO A 51 6.56 26.92 6.64
CA PRO A 51 7.70 27.30 5.81
C PRO A 51 8.58 26.10 5.43
N GLY A 52 8.85 25.97 4.13
CA GLY A 52 9.64 24.87 3.56
C GLY A 52 8.84 23.63 3.15
N ALA A 53 7.54 23.57 3.47
CA ALA A 53 6.64 22.56 2.91
C ALA A 53 6.40 22.82 1.42
N ARG A 54 6.25 21.75 0.64
CA ARG A 54 6.02 21.78 -0.80
C ARG A 54 5.26 20.54 -1.26
N VAL A 55 4.62 20.62 -2.42
CA VAL A 55 4.32 19.41 -3.21
C VAL A 55 5.56 19.07 -4.03
N VAL A 56 6.03 17.82 -4.01
CA VAL A 56 7.28 17.42 -4.68
C VAL A 56 7.15 17.54 -6.20
N HIS A 57 6.08 16.97 -6.78
CA HIS A 57 5.69 17.21 -8.16
C HIS A 57 4.20 17.53 -8.25
N GLU A 58 3.89 18.73 -8.75
CA GLU A 58 2.52 19.26 -8.82
C GLU A 58 1.73 18.73 -10.01
N THR A 59 2.40 18.41 -11.12
CA THR A 59 1.79 18.02 -12.39
C THR A 59 2.51 16.85 -13.02
N LEU A 60 1.83 16.15 -13.94
CA LEU A 60 2.47 15.17 -14.81
C LEU A 60 2.85 15.77 -16.15
N GLU A 61 3.91 15.23 -16.74
CA GLU A 61 4.38 15.58 -18.07
C GLU A 61 4.09 14.44 -19.06
N TRP A 62 3.71 14.79 -20.29
CA TRP A 62 3.51 13.82 -21.36
C TRP A 62 4.85 13.34 -21.92
N ASN A 63 5.05 12.03 -22.08
CA ASN A 63 6.31 11.46 -22.58
C ASN A 63 6.56 11.69 -24.09
N GLY A 64 5.61 12.33 -24.79
CA GLY A 64 5.69 12.61 -26.23
C GLY A 64 5.20 11.47 -27.13
N ALA A 65 4.82 10.32 -26.57
CA ALA A 65 4.46 9.12 -27.33
C ALA A 65 3.08 8.57 -26.95
N ASP A 66 2.93 8.09 -25.72
CA ASP A 66 1.81 7.22 -25.36
C ASP A 66 1.42 7.20 -23.88
N ALA A 67 2.09 7.96 -23.00
CA ALA A 67 1.76 8.03 -21.59
C ALA A 67 2.23 9.32 -20.89
N PHE A 68 1.58 9.67 -19.79
CA PHE A 68 2.16 10.59 -18.82
C PHE A 68 3.30 9.93 -18.04
N VAL A 69 4.39 10.65 -17.83
CA VAL A 69 5.48 10.28 -16.93
C VAL A 69 5.04 10.58 -15.51
N THR A 70 5.02 9.58 -14.64
CA THR A 70 4.72 9.71 -13.22
C THR A 70 6.03 9.71 -12.42
N PRO A 71 6.61 10.87 -12.08
CA PRO A 71 7.81 10.92 -11.26
C PRO A 71 7.53 10.45 -9.83
N GLU A 72 8.57 9.95 -9.15
CA GLU A 72 8.50 9.70 -7.71
C GLU A 72 8.18 11.02 -6.99
N GLY A 73 7.17 11.04 -6.13
CA GLY A 73 6.76 12.26 -5.43
C GLY A 73 5.60 13.03 -6.08
N TYR A 74 5.03 12.57 -7.20
CA TYR A 74 3.83 13.19 -7.75
C TYR A 74 2.64 13.13 -6.78
N GLY A 75 2.08 14.30 -6.44
CA GLY A 75 1.02 14.42 -5.45
C GLY A 75 1.47 14.08 -4.03
N VAL A 76 2.74 14.29 -3.70
CA VAL A 76 3.30 14.06 -2.35
C VAL A 76 3.66 15.40 -1.74
N VAL A 77 3.16 15.66 -0.52
CA VAL A 77 3.66 16.77 0.29
C VAL A 77 4.94 16.34 0.98
N ALA A 78 5.98 17.14 0.83
CA ALA A 78 7.25 16.99 1.53
C ALA A 78 7.56 18.24 2.35
N TRP A 79 8.14 18.04 3.53
CA TRP A 79 8.58 19.11 4.41
C TRP A 79 9.86 18.71 5.14
N ASP A 80 10.93 19.46 4.88
CA ASP A 80 12.19 19.36 5.61
C ASP A 80 12.01 20.01 6.99
N VAL A 81 11.49 19.24 7.96
CA VAL A 81 11.04 19.74 9.26
C VAL A 81 12.21 20.34 10.05
N PRO A 82 12.26 21.66 10.26
CA PRO A 82 13.34 22.26 11.02
C PRO A 82 13.32 21.75 12.47
N ALA A 83 14.50 21.58 13.09
CA ALA A 83 14.59 21.16 14.49
C ALA A 83 13.84 22.11 15.46
N ALA A 84 13.70 23.38 15.08
CA ALA A 84 12.99 24.41 15.84
C ALA A 84 11.47 24.48 15.56
N ALA A 85 10.92 23.68 14.64
CA ALA A 85 9.53 23.77 14.20
C ALA A 85 8.50 23.11 15.15
N ALA A 86 8.80 23.04 16.45
CA ALA A 86 7.92 22.43 17.44
C ALA A 86 6.50 23.06 17.45
N GLY A 87 5.50 22.25 17.75
CA GLY A 87 4.10 22.69 17.80
C GLY A 87 3.27 22.17 16.63
N THR A 88 2.14 22.82 16.38
CA THR A 88 1.08 22.35 15.48
C THR A 88 1.02 23.20 14.21
N HIS A 89 0.94 22.57 13.05
CA HIS A 89 0.96 23.22 11.73
C HIS A 89 -0.16 22.68 10.84
N GLY A 90 -0.88 23.58 10.16
CA GLY A 90 -1.93 23.24 9.21
C GLY A 90 -1.36 22.96 7.82
N PHE A 91 -2.02 22.06 7.09
CA PHE A 91 -1.77 21.78 5.68
C PHE A 91 -3.08 21.81 4.91
N VAL A 92 -3.08 22.49 3.78
CA VAL A 92 -4.17 22.49 2.81
C VAL A 92 -3.58 22.27 1.43
N VAL A 93 -3.92 21.14 0.81
CA VAL A 93 -3.55 20.85 -0.59
C VAL A 93 -4.81 20.86 -1.43
N ARG A 94 -4.81 21.70 -2.47
CA ARG A 94 -5.86 21.72 -3.46
C ARG A 94 -5.52 20.79 -4.61
N VAL A 95 -6.45 19.89 -4.93
CA VAL A 95 -6.31 18.93 -6.03
C VAL A 95 -7.29 19.28 -7.13
N TYR A 96 -6.76 19.76 -8.26
CA TYR A 96 -7.51 20.07 -9.46
C TYR A 96 -7.58 18.87 -10.39
N ASP A 97 -8.72 18.65 -11.02
CA ASP A 97 -8.83 17.72 -12.13
C ASP A 97 -8.70 18.43 -13.49
N GLN A 98 -8.69 17.67 -14.59
CA GLN A 98 -8.51 18.24 -15.93
C GLN A 98 -9.62 19.19 -16.40
N ASP A 99 -10.78 19.20 -15.75
CA ASP A 99 -11.84 20.15 -16.09
C ASP A 99 -11.62 21.54 -15.48
N HIS A 100 -10.63 21.69 -14.59
CA HIS A 100 -10.22 22.98 -14.08
C HIS A 100 -9.93 23.97 -15.22
N GLY A 101 -10.56 25.14 -15.15
CA GLY A 101 -10.44 26.21 -16.14
C GLY A 101 -11.26 26.01 -17.43
N ARG A 102 -11.92 24.85 -17.63
CA ARG A 102 -12.76 24.60 -18.82
C ARG A 102 -14.25 24.86 -18.58
N SER A 103 -14.76 24.53 -17.39
CA SER A 103 -16.20 24.59 -17.07
C SER A 103 -16.49 25.20 -15.67
N GLY A 104 -15.51 25.91 -15.11
CA GLY A 104 -15.43 26.29 -13.70
C GLY A 104 -14.22 25.64 -13.02
N ASP A 105 -14.01 25.97 -11.75
CA ASP A 105 -12.95 25.34 -10.96
C ASP A 105 -13.43 23.98 -10.44
N SER A 106 -12.82 22.90 -10.95
CA SER A 106 -13.05 21.53 -10.51
C SER A 106 -11.89 21.09 -9.62
N PHE A 107 -12.08 21.17 -8.30
CA PHE A 107 -11.08 20.79 -7.31
C PHE A 107 -11.69 20.23 -6.03
N VAL A 108 -10.84 19.63 -5.20
CA VAL A 108 -11.12 19.31 -3.80
C VAL A 108 -9.94 19.76 -2.92
N ASP A 109 -10.24 20.29 -1.75
CA ASP A 109 -9.24 20.61 -0.74
C ASP A 109 -9.02 19.41 0.19
N VAL A 110 -7.75 19.10 0.44
CA VAL A 110 -7.29 18.04 1.33
C VAL A 110 -6.61 18.72 2.52
N GLU A 111 -7.21 18.59 3.70
CA GLU A 111 -6.85 19.37 4.88
C GLU A 111 -6.52 18.45 6.06
N TRP A 112 -5.43 18.76 6.77
CA TRP A 112 -5.07 18.09 8.02
C TRP A 112 -4.14 18.95 8.87
N THR A 113 -3.96 18.54 10.12
CA THR A 113 -3.02 19.18 11.05
C THR A 113 -1.90 18.24 11.43
N THR A 114 -0.66 18.75 11.49
CA THR A 114 0.53 17.99 11.91
C THR A 114 1.13 18.59 13.18
N THR A 115 1.38 17.75 14.19
CA THR A 115 2.15 18.11 15.38
C THR A 115 3.59 17.67 15.23
N VAL A 116 4.52 18.61 15.43
CA VAL A 116 5.96 18.37 15.41
C VAL A 116 6.44 18.06 16.82
N GLY A 117 7.03 16.88 17.00
CA GLY A 117 7.57 16.42 18.28
C GLY A 117 8.24 15.06 18.16
N THR A 118 8.87 14.60 19.23
CA THR A 118 9.59 13.31 19.24
C THR A 118 8.77 12.19 19.89
N SER A 119 7.75 12.53 20.68
CA SER A 119 7.02 11.58 21.52
C SER A 119 6.19 10.55 20.75
N GLN A 120 5.74 10.86 19.54
CA GLN A 120 4.95 9.92 18.72
C GLN A 120 5.81 8.87 18.01
N PHE A 121 7.14 9.02 18.05
CA PHE A 121 8.03 8.22 17.24
C PHE A 121 8.72 7.13 18.07
N ILE A 122 9.00 6.03 17.41
CA ILE A 122 9.88 4.98 17.89
C ILE A 122 10.81 4.56 16.75
N PHE A 123 12.04 4.21 17.07
CA PHE A 123 13.07 3.95 16.07
C PHE A 123 13.59 2.52 16.17
N LEU A 124 13.77 1.93 15.00
CA LEU A 124 14.46 0.67 14.79
C LEU A 124 15.65 0.91 13.87
N ASP A 125 16.83 0.40 14.21
CA ASP A 125 18.04 0.45 13.40
C ASP A 125 18.70 -0.92 13.41
N THR A 126 18.67 -1.59 12.27
CA THR A 126 19.05 -3.01 12.17
C THR A 126 20.55 -3.27 12.41
N VAL A 127 21.37 -2.21 12.31
CA VAL A 127 22.83 -2.29 12.44
C VAL A 127 23.28 -1.55 13.70
N GLY A 128 22.80 -0.33 13.89
CA GLY A 128 23.21 0.56 14.98
C GLY A 128 22.42 0.41 16.27
N GLY A 129 21.29 -0.31 16.27
CA GLY A 129 20.46 -0.50 17.45
C GLY A 129 21.06 -1.48 18.48
N ASP A 130 20.60 -1.34 19.73
CA ASP A 130 20.95 -2.25 20.83
C ASP A 130 19.75 -2.53 21.72
N ASP A 131 19.13 -3.70 21.57
CA ASP A 131 17.93 -4.10 22.30
C ASP A 131 18.10 -4.12 23.83
N ALA A 132 19.34 -4.23 24.33
CA ALA A 132 19.61 -4.26 25.76
C ALA A 132 19.53 -2.87 26.41
N SER A 133 19.82 -1.81 25.65
CA SER A 133 19.86 -0.42 26.13
C SER A 133 18.87 0.51 25.43
N ALA A 134 18.16 0.02 24.41
CA ALA A 134 17.19 0.78 23.64
C ALA A 134 16.09 1.39 24.51
N ASP A 135 15.82 2.67 24.30
CA ASP A 135 14.63 3.34 24.82
C ASP A 135 13.60 3.65 23.74
N GLY A 136 13.95 3.41 22.47
CA GLY A 136 13.14 3.64 21.29
C GLY A 136 13.31 5.02 20.66
N SER A 137 14.15 5.89 21.21
CA SER A 137 14.50 7.17 20.61
C SER A 137 15.41 7.00 19.39
N ILE A 138 15.58 8.07 18.62
CA ILE A 138 16.48 8.08 17.46
C ILE A 138 17.95 7.80 17.83
N ASP A 139 18.35 8.16 19.06
CA ASP A 139 19.71 8.00 19.57
C ASP A 139 19.95 6.65 20.28
N ALA A 140 18.87 5.97 20.71
CA ALA A 140 18.91 4.63 21.28
C ALA A 140 17.81 3.74 20.67
N PRO A 141 17.89 3.45 19.35
CA PRO A 141 16.90 2.67 18.64
C PRO A 141 16.95 1.19 19.03
N PHE A 142 15.81 0.51 18.90
CA PHE A 142 15.78 -0.95 18.93
C PHE A 142 16.54 -1.52 17.73
N ARG A 143 17.13 -2.70 17.87
CA ARG A 143 17.75 -3.40 16.73
C ARG A 143 16.77 -4.34 16.07
N GLU A 144 16.03 -5.08 16.89
CA GLU A 144 15.11 -6.12 16.43
C GLU A 144 13.66 -5.70 16.59
N LEU A 145 12.85 -6.02 15.57
CA LEU A 145 11.41 -5.76 15.59
C LEU A 145 10.73 -6.51 16.73
N ALA A 146 11.21 -7.72 17.05
CA ALA A 146 10.73 -8.51 18.17
C ALA A 146 10.98 -7.81 19.51
N ALA A 147 12.19 -7.31 19.73
CA ALA A 147 12.52 -6.56 20.95
C ALA A 147 11.65 -5.30 21.10
N LEU A 148 11.39 -4.60 19.98
CA LEU A 148 10.45 -3.48 19.98
C LEU A 148 9.03 -3.92 20.40
N GLN A 149 8.48 -4.99 19.83
CA GLN A 149 7.15 -5.48 20.18
C GLN A 149 7.06 -5.94 21.64
N ASP A 150 8.08 -6.62 22.13
CA ASP A 150 8.12 -7.16 23.50
C ASP A 150 8.44 -6.07 24.55
N SER A 151 8.88 -4.88 24.12
CA SER A 151 9.26 -3.79 25.02
C SER A 151 8.08 -3.10 25.72
N GLY A 152 6.86 -3.22 25.16
CA GLY A 152 5.68 -2.45 25.60
C GLY A 152 5.76 -0.95 25.32
N ARG A 153 6.73 -0.48 24.52
CA ARG A 153 6.94 0.95 24.21
C ARG A 153 6.35 1.41 22.87
N ALA A 154 5.90 0.47 22.06
CA ALA A 154 5.63 0.68 20.65
C ALA A 154 4.18 1.14 20.35
N GLY A 155 3.29 1.00 21.32
CA GLY A 155 1.86 1.27 21.20
C GLY A 155 1.52 2.66 20.66
N ASP A 156 0.61 2.69 19.69
CA ASP A 156 0.11 3.89 19.02
C ASP A 156 1.20 4.77 18.35
N LYS A 157 2.44 4.31 18.21
CA LYS A 157 3.55 5.11 17.65
C LYS A 157 3.71 4.99 16.14
N ILE A 158 4.53 5.89 15.58
CA ILE A 158 5.10 5.80 14.24
C ILE A 158 6.49 5.20 14.38
N CYS A 159 6.68 4.00 13.82
CA CYS A 159 7.95 3.31 13.78
C CYS A 159 8.74 3.73 12.54
N TYR A 160 9.86 4.42 12.74
CA TYR A 160 10.87 4.62 11.71
C TYR A 160 11.88 3.49 11.74
N ILE A 161 12.10 2.86 10.59
CA ILE A 161 13.03 1.74 10.44
C ILE A 161 14.20 2.17 9.58
N ARG A 162 15.41 2.02 10.10
CA ARG A 162 16.67 2.30 9.42
C ARG A 162 17.31 1.02 8.96
N GLU A 163 17.69 0.96 7.69
CA GLU A 163 18.47 -0.11 7.09
C GLU A 163 19.71 0.51 6.43
N THR A 164 20.78 0.66 7.22
CA THR A 164 22.01 1.34 6.77
C THR A 164 22.96 0.45 5.97
N GLU A 165 22.63 -0.82 5.76
CA GLU A 165 23.42 -1.78 4.96
C GLU A 165 22.56 -2.42 3.86
N HIS A 166 23.18 -2.76 2.73
CA HIS A 166 22.48 -3.34 1.59
C HIS A 166 21.88 -4.72 1.92
N PHE A 167 20.59 -4.86 1.69
CA PHE A 167 19.89 -6.14 1.80
C PHE A 167 20.30 -7.11 0.70
N ASP A 168 20.93 -8.22 1.10
CA ASP A 168 20.95 -9.42 0.29
C ASP A 168 19.74 -10.31 0.69
N PRO A 169 18.74 -10.48 -0.20
CA PRO A 169 17.53 -11.23 0.10
C PRO A 169 17.85 -12.70 0.44
N ASP A 170 18.98 -13.24 -0.03
CA ASP A 170 19.40 -14.63 0.19
C ASP A 170 20.30 -14.79 1.45
N HIS A 171 20.82 -13.69 2.03
CA HIS A 171 21.67 -13.69 3.24
C HIS A 171 21.08 -12.94 4.45
N SER A 172 19.82 -12.50 4.37
CA SER A 172 19.22 -11.63 5.38
C SER A 172 19.26 -12.16 6.83
N ARG A 173 19.61 -11.24 7.74
CA ARG A 173 19.48 -11.33 9.21
C ARG A 173 18.10 -10.91 9.72
N PHE A 174 17.29 -10.27 8.86
CA PHE A 174 15.91 -9.88 9.15
C PHE A 174 15.01 -11.05 8.82
N ALA A 175 14.94 -12.05 9.69
CA ALA A 175 13.74 -12.85 9.72
C ALA A 175 12.62 -11.89 10.13
N GLY A 176 11.59 -11.73 9.30
CA GLY A 176 10.32 -11.10 9.71
C GLY A 176 9.62 -11.87 10.85
N GLY A 177 10.37 -12.69 11.59
CA GLY A 177 9.89 -13.50 12.67
C GLY A 177 10.96 -14.05 13.58
N TYR A 178 10.54 -14.04 14.83
CA TYR A 178 11.18 -14.45 16.06
C TYR A 178 12.04 -15.73 15.96
N THR A 179 13.13 -15.80 16.73
CA THR A 179 13.61 -17.07 17.28
C THR A 179 12.96 -17.24 18.66
N PRO A 180 12.15 -18.29 18.92
CA PRO A 180 12.41 -19.62 18.41
C PRO A 180 11.52 -20.04 17.24
N SER A 181 11.92 -21.17 16.67
CA SER A 181 11.12 -21.94 15.73
C SER A 181 9.72 -22.23 16.29
N PRO A 182 8.63 -21.89 15.57
CA PRO A 182 8.60 -21.23 14.26
C PRO A 182 8.61 -19.68 14.36
N PRO A 183 9.14 -18.99 13.33
CA PRO A 183 9.15 -17.53 13.27
C PRO A 183 7.75 -16.92 13.43
N ARG A 184 7.63 -15.91 14.31
CA ARG A 184 6.40 -15.14 14.60
C ARG A 184 6.23 -13.98 13.60
N GLN A 185 5.07 -13.85 12.98
CA GLN A 185 4.77 -12.71 12.08
C GLN A 185 4.63 -11.40 12.87
N LEU A 186 5.00 -10.26 12.26
CA LEU A 186 4.79 -8.93 12.84
C LEU A 186 3.30 -8.75 13.16
N THR A 187 3.00 -8.28 14.37
CA THR A 187 1.64 -7.86 14.75
C THR A 187 1.51 -6.35 14.61
N PHE A 188 0.40 -5.86 14.07
CA PHE A 188 0.16 -4.42 13.96
C PHE A 188 -1.30 -4.09 14.26
N GLY A 189 -1.57 -2.79 14.44
CA GLY A 189 -2.94 -2.30 14.43
C GLY A 189 -3.64 -2.20 15.78
N ASP A 190 -3.25 -3.02 16.75
CA ASP A 190 -3.74 -2.92 18.14
C ASP A 190 -3.01 -1.83 18.94
N ALA A 191 -3.48 -1.55 20.15
CA ALA A 191 -2.99 -0.45 20.99
C ALA A 191 -1.54 -0.61 21.47
N ASP A 192 -0.98 -1.82 21.44
CA ASP A 192 0.37 -2.11 21.93
C ASP A 192 1.42 -2.05 20.80
N HIS A 193 0.99 -1.96 19.54
CA HIS A 193 1.86 -1.93 18.38
C HIS A 193 1.85 -0.57 17.65
N PRO A 194 2.92 -0.27 16.89
CA PRO A 194 2.96 0.89 16.02
C PRO A 194 1.81 0.88 15.00
N LYS A 195 1.34 2.08 14.67
CA LYS A 195 0.26 2.33 13.70
C LYS A 195 0.82 2.67 12.33
N ALA A 196 2.07 3.10 12.29
CA ALA A 196 2.80 3.31 11.06
C ALA A 196 4.17 2.65 11.10
N TYR A 197 4.58 2.04 9.99
CA TYR A 197 5.91 1.51 9.78
C TYR A 197 6.49 2.15 8.52
N VAL A 198 7.55 2.91 8.68
CA VAL A 198 8.07 3.80 7.65
C VAL A 198 9.57 3.62 7.58
N ALA A 199 10.11 3.32 6.39
CA ALA A 199 11.55 3.40 6.20
C ALA A 199 12.04 4.83 6.50
N PHE A 200 13.19 4.97 7.15
CA PHE A 200 13.77 6.27 7.40
C PHE A 200 13.99 7.03 6.07
N PRO A 201 13.80 8.36 6.01
CA PRO A 201 13.85 9.07 4.74
C PRO A 201 15.12 8.83 3.92
N GLY A 202 14.94 8.55 2.64
CA GLY A 202 16.04 8.21 1.72
C GLY A 202 16.46 6.73 1.75
N GLU A 203 15.94 5.95 2.70
CA GLU A 203 16.21 4.52 2.83
C GLU A 203 15.04 3.69 2.29
N THR A 204 15.31 2.42 1.97
CA THR A 204 14.30 1.42 1.65
C THR A 204 14.60 0.20 2.48
N VAL A 205 13.63 -0.24 3.28
CA VAL A 205 13.83 -1.32 4.25
C VAL A 205 13.37 -2.62 3.65
N HIS A 206 14.24 -3.61 3.68
CA HIS A 206 13.96 -4.93 3.17
C HIS A 206 13.78 -5.93 4.32
N VAL A 207 12.71 -6.71 4.22
CA VAL A 207 12.37 -7.74 5.19
C VAL A 207 12.39 -9.09 4.50
N ASN A 208 13.17 -10.03 5.04
CA ASN A 208 13.13 -11.40 4.57
C ASN A 208 12.03 -12.17 5.31
N THR A 209 11.03 -12.60 4.56
CA THR A 209 9.90 -13.38 5.06
C THR A 209 10.07 -14.87 4.76
N ALA A 210 11.29 -15.33 4.45
CA ALA A 210 11.66 -16.73 4.26
C ALA A 210 11.03 -17.64 5.32
N GLY A 211 10.31 -18.66 4.86
CA GLY A 211 9.64 -19.64 5.70
C GLY A 211 8.32 -19.15 6.33
N GLN A 212 7.85 -17.94 6.07
CA GLN A 212 6.61 -17.40 6.64
C GLN A 212 5.48 -17.33 5.61
N ARG A 213 4.24 -17.34 6.11
CA ARG A 213 3.02 -17.18 5.27
C ARG A 213 2.76 -15.71 4.90
N GLY A 214 3.51 -14.78 5.48
CA GLY A 214 3.23 -13.34 5.46
C GLY A 214 4.20 -12.56 6.34
N PHE A 215 4.32 -11.25 6.11
CA PHE A 215 5.16 -10.33 6.89
C PHE A 215 4.46 -9.86 8.16
N ALA A 216 3.23 -9.34 8.01
CA ALA A 216 2.53 -8.65 9.08
C ALA A 216 1.06 -9.04 9.15
N GLN A 217 0.49 -9.08 10.35
CA GLN A 217 -0.92 -9.32 10.56
C GLN A 217 -1.52 -8.47 11.68
N SER A 218 -2.78 -8.11 11.53
CA SER A 218 -3.61 -7.51 12.58
C SER A 218 -4.78 -8.40 12.87
N THR A 219 -5.01 -8.69 14.15
CA THR A 219 -6.19 -9.41 14.65
C THR A 219 -7.25 -8.50 15.24
N GLU A 220 -7.00 -7.18 15.27
CA GLU A 220 -7.89 -6.16 15.82
C GLU A 220 -8.43 -5.22 14.74
N VAL A 221 -9.49 -4.48 15.10
CA VAL A 221 -10.03 -3.40 14.25
C VAL A 221 -8.99 -2.30 14.11
N ASN A 222 -8.64 -1.98 12.88
CA ASN A 222 -7.67 -0.94 12.56
C ASN A 222 -8.37 0.37 12.24
N HIS A 223 -7.86 1.48 12.75
CA HIS A 223 -8.41 2.79 12.47
C HIS A 223 -7.59 3.55 11.43
N ASP A 224 -6.28 3.68 11.65
CA ASP A 224 -5.35 4.39 10.78
C ASP A 224 -4.04 3.61 10.73
N VAL A 225 -3.80 2.91 9.62
CA VAL A 225 -2.58 2.13 9.39
C VAL A 225 -1.81 2.71 8.21
N PHE A 226 -0.49 2.80 8.35
CA PHE A 226 0.38 3.33 7.30
C PHE A 226 1.66 2.52 7.15
N PHE A 227 1.95 2.05 5.94
CA PHE A 227 3.21 1.39 5.62
C PHE A 227 3.90 2.11 4.47
N ASP A 228 5.21 2.35 4.62
CA ASP A 228 5.99 3.07 3.61
C ASP A 228 7.41 2.54 3.41
N ARG A 229 7.77 2.35 2.13
CA ARG A 229 9.10 1.92 1.65
C ARG A 229 9.63 0.62 2.30
N ILE A 230 8.72 -0.32 2.60
CA ILE A 230 9.08 -1.67 3.06
C ILE A 230 8.96 -2.67 1.92
N VAL A 231 10.04 -3.39 1.65
CA VAL A 231 10.16 -4.40 0.59
C VAL A 231 10.22 -5.79 1.21
N ASN A 232 9.27 -6.65 0.87
CA ASN A 232 9.17 -7.99 1.42
C ASN A 232 9.72 -9.01 0.44
N GLY A 233 10.78 -9.73 0.83
CA GLY A 233 11.42 -10.76 0.02
C GLY A 233 11.14 -12.17 0.50
N TYR A 234 10.70 -13.03 -0.42
CA TYR A 234 10.39 -14.44 -0.16
C TYR A 234 11.49 -15.33 -0.78
N THR A 235 12.67 -15.38 -0.15
CA THR A 235 13.83 -16.15 -0.67
C THR A 235 13.91 -17.57 -0.16
N ASN A 236 14.62 -18.43 -0.91
CA ASN A 236 14.99 -19.80 -0.52
C ASN A 236 13.83 -20.68 -0.02
N GLN A 237 12.59 -20.40 -0.42
CA GLN A 237 11.44 -21.06 0.19
C GLN A 237 11.02 -22.37 -0.49
N SER A 238 10.76 -23.36 0.36
CA SER A 238 9.78 -24.43 0.18
C SER A 238 8.32 -23.93 0.28
N ALA A 239 8.05 -22.67 -0.11
CA ALA A 239 6.76 -21.97 0.03
C ALA A 239 5.60 -22.76 -0.59
N ARG A 240 5.88 -23.58 -1.61
CA ARG A 240 4.92 -24.54 -2.18
C ARG A 240 4.25 -25.45 -1.15
N ASN A 241 4.93 -25.76 -0.04
CA ASN A 241 4.40 -26.61 1.02
C ASN A 241 3.60 -25.84 2.09
N ARG A 242 3.47 -24.51 1.97
CA ARG A 242 2.68 -23.67 2.90
C ARG A 242 1.54 -23.00 2.12
N ASP A 243 0.40 -22.88 2.78
CA ASP A 243 -0.79 -22.20 2.23
C ASP A 243 -0.46 -20.78 1.73
N ASN A 244 -1.32 -20.23 0.86
CA ASN A 244 -1.33 -18.87 0.30
C ASN A 244 -0.45 -17.82 0.98
N ILE A 245 0.55 -17.29 0.26
CA ILE A 245 1.32 -16.13 0.71
C ILE A 245 0.42 -14.89 0.77
N ARG A 246 0.44 -14.21 1.92
CA ARG A 246 -0.26 -12.94 2.16
C ARG A 246 0.64 -12.02 2.95
N VAL A 247 1.16 -10.96 2.34
CA VAL A 247 2.25 -10.19 2.97
C VAL A 247 1.74 -9.38 4.15
N VAL A 248 0.66 -8.62 3.97
CA VAL A 248 -0.01 -7.89 5.06
C VAL A 248 -1.44 -8.41 5.19
N MET A 249 -1.80 -8.85 6.39
CA MET A 249 -3.09 -9.48 6.67
C MET A 249 -3.91 -8.68 7.69
N HIS A 250 -5.12 -8.30 7.34
CA HIS A 250 -6.11 -7.75 8.25
C HIS A 250 -7.18 -8.81 8.52
N TRP A 251 -7.19 -9.39 9.71
CA TRP A 251 -8.21 -10.37 10.10
C TRP A 251 -9.52 -9.74 10.54
N GLN A 252 -9.51 -8.44 10.82
CA GLN A 252 -10.66 -7.63 11.20
C GLN A 252 -10.79 -6.41 10.29
N LYS A 253 -11.85 -5.63 10.53
CA LYS A 253 -12.11 -4.38 9.84
C LYS A 253 -10.90 -3.42 9.88
N SER A 254 -10.57 -2.81 8.74
CA SER A 254 -9.80 -1.57 8.69
C SER A 254 -10.68 -0.39 8.26
N HIS A 255 -10.69 0.68 9.06
CA HIS A 255 -11.30 1.95 8.67
C HIS A 255 -10.44 2.66 7.63
N ARG A 256 -9.14 2.85 7.89
CA ARG A 256 -8.21 3.47 6.94
C ARG A 256 -6.88 2.72 6.93
N SER A 257 -6.48 2.25 5.75
CA SER A 257 -5.14 1.69 5.52
C SER A 257 -4.50 2.37 4.32
N THR A 258 -3.26 2.81 4.49
CA THR A 258 -2.44 3.37 3.41
C THR A 258 -1.15 2.56 3.27
N PHE A 259 -0.88 2.11 2.05
CA PHE A 259 0.34 1.42 1.65
C PHE A 259 1.02 2.22 0.56
N TRP A 260 2.16 2.80 0.88
CA TRP A 260 2.85 3.69 -0.05
C TRP A 260 4.25 3.16 -0.33
N ARG A 261 4.67 3.10 -1.60
CA ARG A 261 6.02 2.65 -2.00
C ARG A 261 6.38 1.25 -1.45
N MET A 262 5.39 0.40 -1.22
CA MET A 262 5.59 -0.95 -0.70
C MET A 262 6.05 -1.89 -1.82
N GLY A 263 7.03 -2.74 -1.53
CA GLY A 263 7.57 -3.71 -2.47
C GLY A 263 7.30 -5.15 -2.05
N CYS A 264 7.12 -6.03 -3.03
CA CYS A 264 7.13 -7.47 -2.83
C CYS A 264 7.94 -8.16 -3.91
N ILE A 265 8.89 -9.01 -3.51
CA ILE A 265 9.70 -9.78 -4.44
C ILE A 265 9.60 -11.28 -4.17
N ARG A 266 9.56 -12.06 -5.26
CA ARG A 266 9.62 -13.53 -5.22
C ARG A 266 8.50 -14.19 -4.42
N ALA A 267 7.35 -13.53 -4.22
CA ALA A 267 6.20 -14.21 -3.62
C ALA A 267 5.56 -15.19 -4.62
N PHE A 268 5.10 -16.33 -4.09
CA PHE A 268 4.57 -17.45 -4.86
C PHE A 268 3.11 -17.72 -4.50
N GLY A 269 2.31 -18.08 -5.51
CA GLY A 269 1.01 -18.70 -5.33
C GLY A 269 1.16 -20.09 -4.72
N GLY A 270 0.16 -20.54 -3.97
CA GLY A 270 0.15 -21.88 -3.40
C GLY A 270 0.01 -22.99 -4.46
N THR A 271 -0.15 -24.23 -3.98
CA THR A 271 -0.15 -25.47 -4.79
C THR A 271 -1.54 -25.98 -5.17
N ARG A 272 -2.60 -25.22 -4.92
CA ARG A 272 -3.99 -25.61 -5.21
C ARG A 272 -4.67 -24.63 -6.15
N LYS A 273 -5.59 -25.12 -6.98
CA LYS A 273 -6.33 -24.31 -7.96
C LYS A 273 -7.11 -23.13 -7.35
N ASP A 274 -7.51 -23.20 -6.09
CA ASP A 274 -8.25 -22.18 -5.35
C ASP A 274 -7.35 -21.23 -4.53
N ASP A 275 -6.03 -21.40 -4.60
CA ASP A 275 -5.07 -20.59 -3.86
C ASP A 275 -5.08 -19.13 -4.30
N ASN A 276 -5.26 -18.24 -3.33
CA ASN A 276 -5.34 -16.80 -3.49
C ASN A 276 -4.13 -16.14 -2.82
N HIS A 277 -3.11 -15.83 -3.61
CA HIS A 277 -2.03 -14.94 -3.18
C HIS A 277 -2.56 -13.50 -3.12
N GLY A 278 -2.35 -12.80 -2.01
CA GLY A 278 -2.72 -11.39 -1.88
C GLY A 278 -1.63 -10.59 -1.20
N PHE A 279 -1.04 -9.61 -1.88
CA PHE A 279 0.00 -8.76 -1.29
C PHE A 279 -0.54 -8.09 -0.02
N ILE A 280 -1.69 -7.44 -0.12
CA ILE A 280 -2.45 -6.97 1.05
C ILE A 280 -3.80 -7.66 1.03
N TRP A 281 -4.11 -8.31 2.14
CA TRP A 281 -5.25 -9.16 2.29
C TRP A 281 -6.09 -8.73 3.49
N TYR A 282 -7.39 -8.64 3.29
CA TYR A 282 -8.36 -8.39 4.33
C TYR A 282 -9.32 -9.56 4.41
N TRP A 283 -9.73 -9.91 5.63
CA TRP A 283 -10.70 -10.96 5.87
C TRP A 283 -12.13 -10.43 5.84
N ASN A 284 -13.07 -11.30 5.45
CA ASN A 284 -14.49 -11.00 5.37
C ASN A 284 -15.19 -10.76 6.74
N ALA A 285 -14.43 -10.48 7.80
CA ALA A 285 -15.01 -10.02 9.08
C ALA A 285 -15.52 -8.57 9.01
N GLY A 286 -15.25 -7.86 7.90
CA GLY A 286 -15.75 -6.52 7.63
C GLY A 286 -17.20 -6.45 7.13
N GLY A 287 -18.02 -7.51 7.19
CA GLY A 287 -19.44 -7.42 6.81
C GLY A 287 -19.70 -6.88 5.38
N ASP A 288 -20.76 -6.09 5.17
CA ASP A 288 -21.28 -5.70 3.84
C ASP A 288 -20.72 -4.36 3.34
N VAL A 289 -20.62 -4.17 2.03
CA VAL A 289 -20.21 -2.91 1.37
C VAL A 289 -21.24 -1.79 1.55
N ASP A 290 -22.50 -2.15 1.79
CA ASP A 290 -23.61 -1.19 1.92
C ASP A 290 -23.88 -0.71 3.35
N ASP A 291 -23.20 -1.25 4.36
CA ASP A 291 -23.29 -0.78 5.75
C ASP A 291 -21.93 -0.30 6.30
N GLN A 292 -21.95 0.30 7.49
CA GLN A 292 -20.73 0.81 8.13
C GLN A 292 -19.79 -0.31 8.60
N THR A 293 -20.07 -1.58 8.35
CA THR A 293 -19.24 -2.68 8.81
C THR A 293 -18.07 -2.96 7.85
N GLY A 294 -18.21 -2.62 6.56
CA GLY A 294 -17.18 -2.69 5.50
C GLY A 294 -15.87 -1.98 5.82
N HIS A 295 -14.77 -2.39 5.18
CA HIS A 295 -13.54 -1.58 5.21
C HIS A 295 -13.82 -0.19 4.63
N SER A 296 -13.32 0.90 5.23
CA SER A 296 -13.82 2.24 4.83
C SER A 296 -12.99 2.88 3.71
N TYR A 297 -11.68 3.09 3.91
CA TYR A 297 -10.80 3.76 2.94
C TYR A 297 -9.48 2.99 2.80
N LEU A 298 -9.25 2.43 1.62
CA LEU A 298 -8.02 1.72 1.31
C LEU A 298 -7.27 2.49 0.22
N TYR A 299 -6.01 2.83 0.51
CA TYR A 299 -5.14 3.56 -0.40
C TYR A 299 -3.83 2.80 -0.64
N ALA A 300 -3.49 2.55 -1.91
CA ALA A 300 -2.19 2.08 -2.32
C ALA A 300 -1.64 2.96 -3.43
N ALA A 301 -0.40 3.41 -3.26
CA ALA A 301 0.28 4.23 -4.23
C ALA A 301 1.73 3.79 -4.38
N ASP A 302 2.23 3.78 -5.62
CA ASP A 302 3.63 3.49 -5.92
C ASP A 302 4.11 2.12 -5.42
N CYS A 303 3.17 1.21 -5.15
CA CYS A 303 3.46 -0.15 -4.73
C CYS A 303 3.87 -1.00 -5.93
N TRP A 304 4.78 -1.96 -5.70
CA TRP A 304 5.32 -2.77 -6.77
C TRP A 304 5.51 -4.24 -6.39
N MET A 305 5.41 -5.09 -7.40
CA MET A 305 5.66 -6.52 -7.31
C MET A 305 6.68 -6.91 -8.38
N ASP A 306 7.66 -7.74 -8.02
CA ASP A 306 8.71 -8.16 -8.93
C ASP A 306 9.06 -9.63 -8.74
N HIS A 307 9.36 -10.32 -9.84
CA HIS A 307 9.65 -11.76 -9.82
C HIS A 307 8.56 -12.59 -9.13
N MET A 308 7.29 -12.27 -9.34
CA MET A 308 6.18 -13.06 -8.80
C MET A 308 6.03 -14.34 -9.63
N ASN A 309 5.88 -15.48 -8.95
CA ASN A 309 5.65 -16.79 -9.60
C ASN A 309 6.67 -17.20 -10.69
N VAL A 310 7.88 -16.63 -10.69
CA VAL A 310 8.94 -17.03 -11.63
C VAL A 310 9.58 -18.31 -11.13
N ASP A 311 9.22 -19.40 -11.82
CA ASP A 311 9.91 -20.68 -12.00
C ASP A 311 10.87 -21.18 -10.88
N PRO A 312 10.56 -22.29 -10.16
CA PRO A 312 11.48 -22.96 -9.25
C PRO A 312 12.53 -23.84 -9.95
N GLY A 313 12.69 -23.69 -11.26
CA GLY A 313 13.70 -24.39 -12.06
C GLY A 313 13.08 -25.25 -13.16
N PRO A 314 13.90 -25.68 -14.14
CA PRO A 314 13.47 -26.24 -15.43
C PRO A 314 12.67 -27.56 -15.38
N SER A 315 12.45 -28.13 -14.20
CA SER A 315 11.71 -29.39 -13.98
C SER A 315 10.39 -29.19 -13.23
N ALA A 316 10.04 -27.97 -12.82
CA ALA A 316 8.81 -27.72 -12.10
C ALA A 316 7.62 -27.62 -13.07
N SER A 317 6.72 -28.62 -13.05
CA SER A 317 5.47 -28.47 -13.79
C SER A 317 4.64 -27.33 -13.21
N PHE A 318 3.98 -26.57 -14.09
CA PHE A 318 2.94 -25.61 -13.73
C PHE A 318 1.58 -26.29 -13.51
N ASP A 319 1.51 -27.62 -13.68
CA ASP A 319 0.33 -28.42 -13.37
C ASP A 319 0.04 -28.36 -11.86
N GLY A 320 -1.06 -27.71 -11.49
CA GLY A 320 -1.50 -27.56 -10.11
C GLY A 320 -1.15 -26.22 -9.45
N VAL A 321 -0.43 -25.31 -10.14
CA VAL A 321 -0.28 -23.93 -9.64
C VAL A 321 -1.65 -23.26 -9.61
N GLY A 322 -1.92 -22.51 -8.53
CA GLY A 322 -3.24 -21.95 -8.28
C GLY A 322 -3.82 -21.19 -9.46
N SER A 323 -5.12 -21.42 -9.68
CA SER A 323 -5.81 -20.84 -10.82
C SER A 323 -5.97 -19.33 -10.67
N ASN A 324 -5.78 -18.78 -9.47
CA ASN A 324 -5.84 -17.35 -9.19
C ASN A 324 -4.43 -16.77 -9.22
N GLY A 325 -4.19 -15.82 -10.13
CA GLY A 325 -2.90 -15.14 -10.21
C GLY A 325 -2.62 -14.26 -8.99
N PRO A 326 -1.45 -13.61 -8.90
CA PRO A 326 -1.11 -12.79 -7.76
C PRO A 326 -2.06 -11.58 -7.67
N HIS A 327 -2.61 -11.35 -6.48
CA HIS A 327 -3.42 -10.17 -6.21
C HIS A 327 -2.56 -9.10 -5.53
N LEU A 328 -2.71 -7.83 -5.93
CA LEU A 328 -2.21 -6.73 -5.11
C LEU A 328 -3.10 -6.60 -3.86
N TRP A 329 -4.41 -6.45 -4.06
CA TRP A 329 -5.40 -6.34 -2.97
C TRP A 329 -6.43 -7.45 -3.02
N GLU A 330 -6.71 -8.03 -1.87
CA GLU A 330 -7.87 -8.90 -1.65
C GLU A 330 -8.64 -8.38 -0.44
N THR A 331 -9.78 -7.71 -0.67
CA THR A 331 -10.47 -6.92 0.35
C THR A 331 -11.79 -7.51 0.81
N TYR A 332 -12.39 -8.44 0.04
CA TYR A 332 -13.78 -8.91 0.15
C TYR A 332 -14.84 -7.79 0.10
N THR A 333 -14.85 -6.82 1.03
CA THR A 333 -15.80 -5.70 1.09
C THR A 333 -15.12 -4.39 1.50
N THR A 334 -15.33 -3.31 0.73
CA THR A 334 -14.74 -1.99 1.01
C THR A 334 -15.65 -0.86 0.53
N ASN A 335 -15.64 0.31 1.17
CA ASN A 335 -16.39 1.47 0.70
C ASN A 335 -15.59 2.21 -0.37
N TYR A 336 -14.37 2.64 -0.06
CA TYR A 336 -13.53 3.39 -0.97
C TYR A 336 -12.16 2.74 -1.15
N THR A 337 -11.81 2.46 -2.40
CA THR A 337 -10.59 1.73 -2.77
C THR A 337 -9.83 2.47 -3.88
N LEU A 338 -8.70 3.11 -3.57
CA LEU A 338 -7.84 3.78 -4.54
C LEU A 338 -6.50 3.05 -4.66
N ALA A 339 -6.21 2.53 -5.85
CA ALA A 339 -4.92 1.94 -6.15
C ALA A 339 -4.29 2.68 -7.33
N GLU A 340 -3.10 3.26 -7.15
CA GLU A 340 -2.49 4.06 -8.20
C GLU A 340 -0.98 3.87 -8.36
N ARG A 341 -0.50 4.11 -9.59
CA ARG A 341 0.94 4.05 -9.94
C ARG A 341 1.59 2.71 -9.56
N LEU A 342 0.82 1.64 -9.72
CA LEU A 342 1.24 0.30 -9.37
C LEU A 342 2.16 -0.26 -10.45
N ARG A 343 3.22 -0.96 -10.03
CA ARG A 343 4.16 -1.60 -10.94
C ARG A 343 4.19 -3.11 -10.75
N VAL A 344 4.23 -3.84 -11.86
CA VAL A 344 4.58 -5.26 -11.85
C VAL A 344 5.66 -5.52 -12.89
N SER A 345 6.71 -6.26 -12.53
CA SER A 345 7.79 -6.65 -13.45
C SER A 345 8.26 -8.09 -13.25
N ASN A 346 8.88 -8.65 -14.29
CA ASN A 346 9.54 -9.97 -14.29
C ASN A 346 8.69 -11.13 -13.73
N SER A 347 7.37 -11.05 -13.84
CA SER A 347 6.42 -11.92 -13.15
C SER A 347 5.64 -12.81 -14.13
N HIS A 348 5.35 -14.05 -13.74
CA HIS A 348 4.67 -15.03 -14.60
C HIS A 348 3.32 -15.46 -14.03
N VAL A 349 2.27 -15.49 -14.86
CA VAL A 349 0.94 -15.94 -14.42
C VAL A 349 0.37 -16.96 -15.41
N VAL A 350 0.00 -18.13 -14.90
CA VAL A 350 -0.54 -19.25 -15.70
C VAL A 350 -2.07 -19.19 -15.82
N ASN A 351 -2.80 -18.61 -14.85
CA ASN A 351 -4.26 -18.56 -14.85
C ASN A 351 -4.84 -17.36 -14.06
N ASN A 352 -6.04 -16.86 -14.43
CA ASN A 352 -6.75 -15.66 -13.90
C ASN A 352 -6.01 -14.32 -13.84
N GLY A 353 -4.79 -14.21 -14.37
CA GLY A 353 -4.09 -12.93 -14.55
C GLY A 353 -3.65 -12.23 -13.25
N PHE A 354 -2.95 -11.10 -13.37
CA PHE A 354 -2.68 -10.21 -12.24
C PHE A 354 -3.98 -9.55 -11.81
N VAL A 355 -4.41 -9.74 -10.56
CA VAL A 355 -5.62 -9.08 -10.04
C VAL A 355 -5.21 -7.87 -9.21
N ILE A 356 -5.57 -6.67 -9.63
CA ILE A 356 -5.16 -5.48 -8.87
C ILE A 356 -5.98 -5.36 -7.59
N VAL A 357 -7.29 -5.48 -7.69
CA VAL A 357 -8.20 -5.53 -6.54
C VAL A 357 -9.11 -6.73 -6.73
N LYS A 358 -9.29 -7.51 -5.67
CA LYS A 358 -10.23 -8.63 -5.52
C LYS A 358 -11.15 -8.33 -4.33
N GLY A 359 -12.39 -7.99 -4.59
CA GLY A 359 -13.38 -7.67 -3.55
C GLY A 359 -14.57 -6.91 -4.15
N SER A 360 -15.66 -6.79 -3.41
CA SER A 360 -16.66 -5.76 -3.67
C SER A 360 -16.18 -4.44 -3.10
N ALA A 361 -16.32 -3.36 -3.87
CA ALA A 361 -16.03 -2.02 -3.39
C ALA A 361 -17.16 -1.07 -3.78
N ARG A 362 -17.70 -0.26 -2.85
CA ARG A 362 -18.74 0.71 -3.22
C ARG A 362 -18.20 1.62 -4.32
N ASP A 363 -17.00 2.15 -4.11
CA ASP A 363 -16.28 3.03 -5.02
C ASP A 363 -14.82 2.59 -5.16
N ALA A 364 -14.47 2.14 -6.37
CA ALA A 364 -13.11 1.75 -6.70
C ALA A 364 -12.54 2.60 -7.83
N GLU A 365 -11.30 3.05 -7.66
CA GLU A 365 -10.50 3.57 -8.75
C GLU A 365 -9.13 2.91 -8.77
N ILE A 366 -8.73 2.50 -9.97
CA ILE A 366 -7.39 2.02 -10.26
C ILE A 366 -6.83 2.88 -11.37
N ARG A 367 -5.67 3.53 -11.15
CA ARG A 367 -5.11 4.43 -12.16
C ARG A 367 -3.60 4.46 -12.27
N GLY A 368 -3.09 4.78 -13.45
CA GLY A 368 -1.65 4.95 -13.68
C GLY A 368 -0.84 3.68 -13.46
N CYS A 369 -1.47 2.50 -13.47
CA CYS A 369 -0.77 1.22 -13.32
C CYS A 369 0.11 0.96 -14.56
N VAL A 370 1.36 0.58 -14.34
CA VAL A 370 2.37 0.33 -15.39
C VAL A 370 2.92 -1.09 -15.27
N THR A 371 2.99 -1.78 -16.40
CA THR A 371 3.86 -2.95 -16.56
C THR A 371 5.17 -2.49 -17.16
N VAL A 372 6.29 -2.71 -16.48
CA VAL A 372 7.58 -2.15 -16.94
C VAL A 372 8.28 -3.07 -17.94
N GLU A 373 8.39 -4.38 -17.70
CA GLU A 373 8.97 -5.35 -18.65
C GLU A 373 8.93 -6.79 -18.08
N GLY A 374 9.11 -7.81 -18.93
CA GLY A 374 9.37 -9.19 -18.51
C GLY A 374 8.18 -9.99 -17.97
N ASN A 375 6.96 -9.42 -17.97
CA ASN A 375 5.77 -10.12 -17.51
C ASN A 375 5.15 -11.01 -18.59
N ARG A 376 4.55 -12.14 -18.16
CA ARG A 376 3.77 -13.04 -19.03
C ARG A 376 2.42 -13.38 -18.36
N GLY A 377 1.32 -13.29 -19.10
CA GLY A 377 -0.04 -13.57 -18.62
C GLY A 377 -1.07 -12.46 -18.89
N GLN A 378 -2.29 -12.62 -18.36
CA GLN A 378 -3.40 -11.66 -18.49
C GLN A 378 -3.43 -10.64 -17.33
N TYR A 379 -4.02 -9.44 -17.51
CA TYR A 379 -4.21 -8.46 -16.43
C TYR A 379 -5.70 -8.25 -16.16
N HIS A 380 -6.13 -8.58 -14.95
CA HIS A 380 -7.53 -8.50 -14.57
C HIS A 380 -7.73 -7.43 -13.50
N VAL A 381 -8.74 -6.60 -13.69
CA VAL A 381 -9.29 -5.77 -12.63
C VAL A 381 -10.61 -6.41 -12.23
N ARG A 382 -10.71 -6.98 -11.03
CA ARG A 382 -11.90 -7.75 -10.63
C ARG A 382 -12.57 -7.20 -9.37
N GLY A 383 -13.73 -6.57 -9.55
CA GLY A 383 -14.68 -6.42 -8.45
C GLY A 383 -15.30 -7.78 -8.11
N LEU A 384 -14.64 -8.59 -7.27
CA LEU A 384 -15.15 -9.88 -6.79
C LEU A 384 -15.91 -9.72 -5.48
N GLY A 385 -17.23 -9.64 -5.51
CA GLY A 385 -18.02 -9.93 -4.32
C GLY A 385 -17.93 -11.43 -3.99
N SER A 386 -17.70 -11.79 -2.72
CA SER A 386 -18.24 -13.06 -2.26
C SER A 386 -19.75 -12.96 -2.36
N ASN A 387 -20.37 -13.96 -2.98
CA ASN A 387 -21.78 -14.23 -3.32
C ASN A 387 -22.93 -13.62 -2.48
N THR A 388 -22.69 -12.83 -1.43
CA THR A 388 -23.70 -12.24 -0.55
C THR A 388 -23.38 -10.86 0.06
N ASN A 389 -22.18 -10.27 -0.11
CA ASN A 389 -21.73 -9.16 0.76
C ASN A 389 -21.58 -7.80 0.03
N GLY A 390 -22.55 -7.46 -0.82
CA GLY A 390 -22.68 -6.10 -1.35
C GLY A 390 -22.22 -5.88 -2.79
N GLU A 391 -22.74 -4.81 -3.39
CA GLU A 391 -22.59 -4.46 -4.80
C GLU A 391 -21.39 -3.52 -5.03
N THR A 392 -20.59 -3.79 -6.07
CA THR A 392 -19.62 -2.77 -6.52
C THR A 392 -20.37 -1.71 -7.31
N ARG A 393 -20.49 -0.49 -6.79
CA ARG A 393 -21.34 0.55 -7.41
C ARG A 393 -20.61 1.27 -8.53
N ARG A 394 -19.49 1.94 -8.22
CA ARG A 394 -18.74 2.76 -9.20
C ARG A 394 -17.31 2.26 -9.35
N VAL A 395 -16.91 2.02 -10.59
CA VAL A 395 -15.53 1.62 -10.93
C VAL A 395 -14.95 2.57 -11.96
N ALA A 396 -13.77 3.11 -11.66
CA ALA A 396 -12.94 3.85 -12.59
C ALA A 396 -11.61 3.10 -12.82
N LEU A 397 -11.26 2.86 -14.09
CA LEU A 397 -10.01 2.24 -14.47
C LEU A 397 -9.27 3.10 -15.51
N CYS A 398 -8.11 3.60 -15.12
CA CYS A 398 -7.13 4.21 -16.01
C CYS A 398 -5.92 3.28 -16.14
N PHE A 399 -5.68 2.77 -17.34
CA PHE A 399 -4.56 1.88 -17.61
C PHE A 399 -3.56 2.49 -18.60
N ASN A 400 -2.27 2.25 -18.35
CA ASN A 400 -1.20 2.54 -19.30
C ASN A 400 -0.98 1.34 -20.24
N LYS A 401 0.07 1.42 -21.08
CA LYS A 401 0.52 0.30 -21.94
C LYS A 401 0.74 -0.96 -21.11
N THR A 402 0.14 -2.06 -21.55
CA THR A 402 0.38 -3.39 -21.01
C THR A 402 1.62 -3.95 -21.72
N GLY A 403 2.73 -4.11 -21.00
CA GLY A 403 4.07 -4.38 -21.58
C GLY A 403 4.28 -5.77 -22.19
N GLY A 404 3.27 -6.39 -22.80
CA GLY A 404 3.40 -7.66 -23.51
C GLY A 404 2.34 -7.86 -24.60
N ASP A 405 2.68 -8.58 -25.67
CA ASP A 405 1.84 -8.78 -26.86
C ASP A 405 0.48 -9.47 -26.57
N GLU A 406 0.35 -10.16 -25.42
CA GLU A 406 -0.85 -10.89 -25.00
C GLU A 406 -1.66 -10.21 -23.89
N ALA A 407 -1.23 -9.02 -23.44
CA ALA A 407 -1.75 -8.45 -22.22
C ALA A 407 -3.11 -7.76 -22.43
N ARG A 408 -4.17 -8.42 -21.97
CA ARG A 408 -5.55 -7.92 -21.97
C ARG A 408 -5.87 -7.25 -20.64
N VAL A 409 -6.60 -6.14 -20.68
CA VAL A 409 -7.27 -5.54 -19.52
C VAL A 409 -8.72 -6.00 -19.55
N SER A 410 -9.17 -6.65 -18.48
CA SER A 410 -10.57 -7.06 -18.33
C SER A 410 -11.13 -6.56 -17.01
N MET A 411 -12.37 -6.06 -17.05
CA MET A 411 -13.18 -5.75 -15.88
C MET A 411 -14.32 -6.75 -15.82
N GLY A 412 -14.50 -7.40 -14.67
CA GLY A 412 -15.55 -8.40 -14.53
C GLY A 412 -15.95 -8.62 -13.08
N GLN A 413 -17.23 -8.94 -12.89
CA GLN A 413 -17.76 -9.46 -11.64
C GLN A 413 -17.80 -10.99 -11.72
N ALA A 414 -17.69 -11.69 -10.59
CA ALA A 414 -17.95 -13.12 -10.54
C ALA A 414 -19.38 -13.42 -10.07
N GLY A 415 -19.92 -14.56 -10.51
CA GLY A 415 -21.17 -15.10 -10.02
C GLY A 415 -22.42 -14.34 -10.47
N SER A 416 -23.47 -14.38 -9.64
CA SER A 416 -24.76 -13.73 -9.86
C SER A 416 -24.83 -12.31 -9.30
N ASN A 417 -23.67 -11.65 -9.14
CA ASN A 417 -23.63 -10.30 -8.60
C ASN A 417 -24.38 -9.34 -9.54
N PRO A 418 -25.09 -8.36 -8.97
CA PRO A 418 -25.78 -7.34 -9.75
C PRO A 418 -24.75 -6.52 -10.54
N PRO A 419 -25.11 -6.07 -11.76
CA PRO A 419 -24.22 -5.32 -12.62
C PRO A 419 -23.74 -4.04 -11.92
N TYR A 420 -22.52 -3.62 -12.20
CA TYR A 420 -22.01 -2.33 -11.74
C TYR A 420 -23.01 -1.20 -12.01
N GLU A 421 -23.27 -0.33 -11.04
CA GLU A 421 -24.14 0.85 -11.25
C GLU A 421 -23.55 1.77 -12.34
N ALA A 422 -22.22 1.98 -12.31
CA ALA A 422 -21.51 2.74 -13.33
C ALA A 422 -20.05 2.31 -13.48
N ILE A 423 -19.58 2.25 -14.73
CA ILE A 423 -18.20 1.89 -15.08
C ILE A 423 -17.62 2.96 -15.98
N ILE A 424 -16.39 3.39 -15.68
CA ILE A 424 -15.57 4.20 -16.57
C ILE A 424 -14.25 3.47 -16.77
N ALA A 425 -13.94 3.07 -18.00
CA ALA A 425 -12.61 2.64 -18.38
C ALA A 425 -12.07 3.55 -19.47
N TYR A 426 -10.85 4.02 -19.27
CA TYR A 426 -10.16 4.88 -20.20
C TYR A 426 -8.69 4.50 -20.24
N ARG A 427 -8.10 4.60 -21.43
CA ARG A 427 -6.66 4.45 -21.59
C ARG A 427 -6.02 5.78 -21.26
N ASN A 428 -4.84 5.75 -20.66
CA ASN A 428 -4.00 6.92 -20.49
C ASN A 428 -3.35 7.39 -21.82
N SER A 429 -4.16 7.52 -22.87
CA SER A 429 -3.76 8.04 -24.17
C SER A 429 -4.76 9.13 -24.52
N CYS A 430 -4.24 10.30 -24.88
CA CYS A 430 -5.05 11.41 -25.39
C CYS A 430 -5.93 10.98 -26.57
#